data_AF-A0A0S8F2G0-F1
#
_entry.id   AF-A0A0S8F2G0-F1
#
_cell.length_a   1.000
_cell.length_b   1.000
_cell.length_c   1.000
_cell.angle_alpha   90.00
_cell.angle_beta   90.00
_cell.angle_gamma   90.00
#
_symmetry.space_group_name_H-M   'P 1'
#
loop_
_entity.id
_entity.type
_entity.pdbx_description
1 polymer ?
#
loop_
_entity_poly.entity_id
_entity_poly.type
_entity_poly.pdbx_seq_one_letter_code
_entity_poly.pdbx_strand_id
1 'polypeptide(L)'
;MALSVDYSTKIISVPKADLTLISGTLYELDTDQFRLDLAALQDDEEGIPFPSMFRHNTEVTVAGATYARTIEIINGYSVEFEDGQYSVRLAGSNNNIFDVENGILVQNQVQVIAQNSAGLVVTATLTPTQQQIRDSMELTSTSGKASVDQKLDNTFAIGAAGL
;
A
#
# COMPACT_ATOMS: atom_id res chain seq x y z
N MET A 1 2.05 2.77 -16.38
CA MET A 1 3.45 2.30 -16.43
C MET A 1 3.79 1.96 -17.88
N ALA A 2 5.06 1.77 -18.22
CA ALA A 2 5.55 1.34 -19.53
C ALA A 2 5.79 -0.19 -19.59
N LEU A 3 4.88 -0.96 -19.00
CA LEU A 3 4.92 -2.43 -19.05
C LEU A 3 4.83 -2.91 -20.50
N SER A 4 5.49 -4.02 -20.81
CA SER A 4 5.37 -4.70 -22.10
C SER A 4 5.16 -6.19 -21.92
N VAL A 5 4.47 -6.82 -22.87
CA VAL A 5 4.21 -8.25 -22.86
C VAL A 5 4.65 -8.85 -24.19
N ASP A 6 5.49 -9.88 -24.14
CA ASP A 6 5.71 -10.77 -25.26
C ASP A 6 4.74 -11.95 -25.12
N TYR A 7 3.67 -11.96 -25.91
CA TYR A 7 2.65 -13.00 -25.85
C TYR A 7 3.11 -14.35 -26.41
N SER A 8 4.19 -14.38 -27.22
CA SER A 8 4.76 -15.62 -27.75
C SER A 8 5.57 -16.34 -26.68
N THR A 9 6.37 -15.61 -25.92
CA THR A 9 7.18 -16.17 -24.81
C THR A 9 6.45 -16.12 -23.47
N LYS A 10 5.32 -15.39 -23.40
CA LYS A 10 4.51 -15.13 -22.21
C LYS A 10 5.27 -14.39 -21.11
N ILE A 11 6.16 -13.48 -21.49
CA ILE A 11 6.95 -12.69 -20.54
C ILE A 11 6.33 -11.29 -20.41
N ILE A 12 6.07 -10.89 -19.16
CA ILE A 12 5.65 -9.56 -18.76
C ILE A 12 6.89 -8.83 -18.24
N SER A 13 7.39 -7.85 -18.99
CA SER A 13 8.56 -7.07 -18.61
C SER A 13 8.15 -5.83 -17.83
N VAL A 14 8.81 -5.62 -16.68
CA VAL A 14 8.61 -4.51 -15.76
C VAL A 14 9.87 -3.64 -15.73
N PRO A 15 9.87 -2.48 -16.42
CA PRO A 15 10.96 -1.52 -16.35
C PRO A 15 11.18 -1.00 -14.94
N LYS A 16 12.43 -0.73 -14.57
CA LYS A 16 12.75 -0.14 -13.27
C LYS A 16 12.14 1.25 -13.10
N ALA A 17 11.98 1.99 -14.20
CA ALA A 17 11.37 3.32 -14.22
C ALA A 17 9.90 3.33 -13.76
N ASP A 18 9.21 2.19 -13.82
CA ASP A 18 7.83 2.05 -13.38
C ASP A 18 7.68 1.70 -11.89
N LEU A 19 8.81 1.57 -11.18
CA LEU A 19 8.83 1.28 -9.75
C LEU A 19 9.00 2.56 -8.93
N THR A 20 8.35 2.61 -7.77
CA THR A 20 8.48 3.73 -6.84
C THR A 20 9.71 3.52 -5.97
N LEU A 21 10.68 4.44 -6.02
CA LEU A 21 11.85 4.40 -5.13
C LEU A 21 11.41 4.66 -3.68
N ILE A 22 11.65 3.70 -2.78
CA ILE A 22 11.39 3.83 -1.34
C ILE A 22 12.61 4.38 -0.61
N SER A 23 13.78 3.74 -0.80
CA SER A 23 15.05 4.16 -0.21
C SER A 23 16.23 3.39 -0.79
N GLY A 24 17.36 4.05 -1.07
CA GLY A 24 18.58 3.40 -1.53
C GLY A 24 18.36 2.57 -2.80
N THR A 25 18.43 1.25 -2.67
CA THR A 25 18.17 0.27 -3.74
C THR A 25 16.84 -0.48 -3.56
N LEU A 26 15.97 -0.05 -2.64
CA LEU A 26 14.64 -0.60 -2.44
C LEU A 26 13.62 0.21 -3.23
N TYR A 27 12.94 -0.48 -4.14
CA TYR A 27 11.82 0.00 -4.92
C TYR A 27 10.55 -0.73 -4.53
N GLU A 28 9.40 -0.17 -4.88
CA GLU A 28 8.08 -0.74 -4.64
C GLU A 28 7.29 -0.79 -5.94
N LEU A 29 6.67 -1.95 -6.18
CA LEU A 29 5.66 -2.15 -7.21
C LEU A 29 4.30 -2.10 -6.54
N ASP A 30 3.46 -1.15 -6.96
CA ASP A 30 2.02 -1.18 -6.68
C ASP A 30 1.37 -2.27 -7.54
N THR A 31 0.97 -3.36 -6.90
CA THR A 31 0.43 -4.51 -7.60
C THR A 31 -0.98 -4.27 -8.14
N ASP A 32 -1.72 -3.29 -7.62
CA ASP A 32 -3.02 -2.95 -8.20
C ASP A 32 -2.87 -2.13 -9.48
N GLN A 33 -1.97 -1.14 -9.46
CA GLN A 33 -1.67 -0.39 -10.68
C GLN A 33 -1.07 -1.31 -11.75
N PHE A 34 -0.16 -2.20 -11.36
CA PHE A 34 0.38 -3.23 -12.25
C PHE A 34 -0.73 -4.04 -12.93
N ARG A 35 -1.72 -4.52 -12.17
CA ARG A 35 -2.87 -5.27 -12.72
C ARG A 35 -3.74 -4.42 -13.66
N LEU A 36 -3.96 -3.15 -13.35
CA LEU A 36 -4.71 -2.25 -14.24
C LEU A 36 -3.98 -2.08 -15.57
N ASP A 37 -2.66 -1.94 -15.53
CA ASP A 37 -1.84 -1.80 -16.74
C ASP A 37 -1.81 -3.11 -17.55
N LEU A 38 -1.77 -4.28 -16.89
CA LEU A 38 -1.97 -5.57 -17.58
C LEU A 38 -3.35 -5.68 -18.23
N ALA A 39 -4.40 -5.22 -17.55
CA ALA A 39 -5.76 -5.23 -18.11
C ALA A 39 -5.84 -4.35 -19.37
N ALA A 40 -5.19 -3.18 -19.37
CA ALA A 40 -5.10 -2.32 -20.55
C ALA A 40 -4.41 -3.04 -21.72
N LEU A 41 -3.27 -3.71 -21.46
CA LEU A 41 -2.56 -4.49 -22.49
C LEU A 41 -3.39 -5.68 -23.00
N GLN A 42 -4.29 -6.27 -22.20
CA GLN A 42 -5.19 -7.33 -22.70
C GLN A 42 -6.34 -6.82 -23.55
N ASP A 43 -6.70 -5.54 -23.42
CA ASP A 43 -7.76 -4.91 -24.20
C ASP A 43 -7.25 -4.37 -25.55
N ASP A 44 -5.93 -4.31 -25.73
CA ASP A 44 -5.28 -3.92 -26.98
C ASP A 44 -5.43 -4.99 -28.07
N GLU A 45 -5.36 -4.58 -29.34
CA GLU A 45 -5.54 -5.45 -30.52
C GLU A 45 -4.66 -6.71 -30.48
N GLU A 46 -3.42 -6.58 -30.00
CA GLU A 46 -2.47 -7.68 -29.86
C GLU A 46 -2.81 -8.61 -28.69
N GLY A 47 -3.43 -8.12 -27.62
CA GLY A 47 -3.75 -8.87 -26.41
C GLY A 47 -5.05 -9.66 -26.46
N ILE A 48 -6.07 -9.18 -27.18
CA ILE A 48 -7.41 -9.80 -27.30
C ILE A 48 -7.37 -11.30 -27.65
N PRO A 49 -6.51 -11.80 -28.56
CA PRO A 49 -6.49 -13.21 -28.94
C PRO A 49 -5.95 -14.16 -27.86
N PHE A 50 -5.25 -13.63 -26.85
CA PHE A 50 -4.54 -14.42 -25.87
C PHE A 50 -5.37 -14.64 -24.59
N PRO A 51 -5.15 -15.75 -23.86
CA PRO A 51 -5.86 -16.00 -22.61
C PRO A 51 -5.47 -14.98 -21.54
N SER A 52 -6.36 -14.78 -20.55
CA SER A 52 -6.15 -13.88 -19.40
C SER A 52 -4.76 -14.04 -18.76
N MET A 53 -4.03 -12.95 -18.54
CA MET A 53 -2.70 -13.02 -17.90
C MET A 53 -2.80 -13.21 -16.40
N PHE A 54 -3.88 -12.71 -15.80
CA PHE A 54 -4.07 -12.69 -14.37
C PHE A 54 -5.48 -13.12 -13.95
N ARG A 55 -5.62 -13.44 -12.66
CA ARG A 55 -6.89 -13.55 -11.94
C ARG A 55 -6.88 -12.53 -10.80
N HIS A 56 -8.00 -11.86 -10.60
CA HIS A 56 -8.15 -10.83 -9.58
C HIS A 56 -9.39 -11.09 -8.72
N ASN A 57 -9.19 -11.09 -7.41
CA ASN A 57 -10.27 -11.05 -6.42
C ASN A 57 -10.17 -9.71 -5.68
N THR A 58 -11.22 -8.91 -5.77
CA THR A 58 -11.26 -7.58 -5.15
C THR A 58 -11.21 -7.64 -3.62
N GLU A 59 -10.93 -6.49 -3.01
CA GLU A 59 -10.96 -6.30 -1.56
C GLU A 59 -12.32 -6.69 -0.97
N VAL A 60 -12.29 -7.28 0.23
CA VAL A 60 -13.50 -7.71 0.95
C VAL A 60 -13.51 -7.08 2.34
N THR A 61 -14.59 -6.39 2.68
CA THR A 61 -14.80 -5.87 4.03
C THR A 61 -15.57 -6.86 4.88
N VAL A 62 -14.98 -7.33 5.97
CA VAL A 62 -15.64 -8.19 6.96
C VAL A 62 -15.51 -7.54 8.34
N ALA A 63 -16.66 -7.31 8.99
CA ALA A 63 -16.74 -6.76 10.35
C ALA A 63 -15.91 -5.48 10.58
N GLY A 64 -15.82 -4.59 9.57
CA GLY A 64 -15.11 -3.32 9.67
C GLY A 64 -13.62 -3.36 9.29
N ALA A 65 -13.07 -4.53 8.99
CA ALA A 65 -11.73 -4.67 8.40
C ALA A 65 -11.83 -4.95 6.89
N THR A 66 -11.12 -4.16 6.07
CA THR A 66 -11.02 -4.39 4.62
C THR A 66 -9.78 -5.20 4.31
N TYR A 67 -9.99 -6.46 3.93
CA TYR A 67 -8.93 -7.35 3.50
C TYR A 67 -8.46 -7.00 2.11
N ALA A 68 -7.14 -7.03 1.90
CA ALA A 68 -6.51 -6.73 0.63
C ALA A 68 -6.95 -7.70 -0.47
N ARG A 69 -6.98 -7.18 -1.70
CA ARG A 69 -7.22 -7.96 -2.91
C ARG A 69 -6.16 -9.04 -3.13
N THR A 70 -6.51 -10.02 -3.96
CA THR A 70 -5.57 -11.06 -4.42
C THR A 70 -5.40 -10.98 -5.93
N ILE A 71 -4.15 -11.05 -6.39
CA ILE A 71 -3.76 -10.98 -7.80
C ILE A 71 -2.86 -12.17 -8.12
N GLU A 72 -3.31 -13.05 -9.00
CA GLU A 72 -2.55 -14.24 -9.41
C GLU A 72 -2.17 -14.13 -10.88
N ILE A 73 -0.90 -14.29 -11.22
CA ILE A 73 -0.44 -14.52 -12.59
C ILE A 73 -0.70 -15.98 -12.96
N ILE A 74 -1.29 -16.20 -14.13
CA ILE A 74 -1.80 -17.51 -14.58
C ILE A 74 -1.40 -17.81 -16.03
N ASN A 75 -1.89 -18.92 -16.59
CA ASN A 75 -1.74 -19.28 -18.01
C ASN A 75 -0.30 -19.38 -18.55
N GLY A 76 0.65 -19.58 -17.63
CA GLY A 76 2.08 -19.72 -17.91
C GLY A 76 2.77 -18.40 -18.24
N TYR A 77 2.22 -17.26 -17.82
CA TYR A 77 2.92 -15.99 -17.90
C TYR A 77 3.94 -15.86 -16.77
N SER A 78 5.07 -15.23 -17.10
CA SER A 78 6.15 -14.93 -16.17
C SER A 78 6.35 -13.41 -16.09
N VAL A 79 6.74 -12.91 -14.93
CA VAL A 79 7.10 -11.51 -14.68
C VAL A 79 8.61 -11.40 -14.62
N GLU A 80 9.15 -10.50 -15.42
CA GLU A 80 10.57 -10.19 -15.49
C GLU A 80 10.79 -8.72 -15.13
N PHE A 81 11.60 -8.47 -14.11
CA PHE A 81 12.06 -7.11 -13.80
C PHE A 81 13.27 -6.77 -14.66
N GLU A 82 13.44 -5.50 -15.02
CA GLU A 82 14.67 -5.02 -15.65
C GLU A 82 15.92 -5.45 -14.83
N ASP A 83 16.90 -6.08 -15.47
CA ASP A 83 18.04 -6.64 -14.74
C ASP A 83 18.86 -5.55 -14.03
N GLY A 84 19.25 -5.83 -12.79
CA GLY A 84 20.05 -4.92 -11.98
C GLY A 84 20.10 -5.30 -10.51
N GLN A 85 21.04 -4.70 -9.78
CA GLN A 85 21.23 -4.96 -8.36
C GLN A 85 20.34 -4.04 -7.51
N TYR A 86 19.10 -4.48 -7.27
CA TYR A 86 18.14 -3.78 -6.42
C TYR A 86 17.08 -4.74 -5.87
N SER A 87 16.28 -4.25 -4.94
CA SER A 87 15.17 -5.02 -4.36
C SER A 87 13.84 -4.38 -4.75
N VAL A 88 12.83 -5.21 -5.03
CA VAL A 88 11.45 -4.79 -5.31
C VAL A 88 10.54 -5.35 -4.24
N ARG A 89 9.83 -4.46 -3.56
CA ARG A 89 8.75 -4.82 -2.65
C ARG A 89 7.42 -4.82 -3.39
N LEU A 90 6.66 -5.90 -3.24
CA LEU A 90 5.32 -6.01 -3.82
C LEU A 90 4.30 -5.53 -2.79
N ALA A 91 3.59 -4.44 -3.10
CA ALA A 91 2.64 -3.80 -2.20
C ALA A 91 1.25 -3.66 -2.85
N GLY A 92 0.19 -3.68 -2.04
CA GLY A 92 -1.18 -3.45 -2.49
C GLY A 92 -2.05 -4.70 -2.66
N SER A 93 -1.46 -5.90 -2.72
CA SER A 93 -2.23 -7.15 -2.80
C SER A 93 -1.47 -8.37 -2.28
N ASN A 94 -2.21 -9.42 -1.94
CA ASN A 94 -1.66 -10.77 -1.94
C ASN A 94 -1.43 -11.21 -3.40
N ASN A 95 -0.29 -11.82 -3.71
CA ASN A 95 0.03 -12.22 -5.08
C ASN A 95 0.96 -13.44 -5.16
N ASN A 96 1.22 -13.94 -6.38
CA ASN A 96 2.18 -15.03 -6.64
C ASN A 96 3.41 -14.58 -7.46
N ILE A 97 3.63 -13.28 -7.63
CA ILE A 97 4.66 -12.73 -8.53
C ILE A 97 6.09 -13.12 -8.10
N PHE A 98 6.29 -13.46 -6.83
CA PHE A 98 7.58 -13.88 -6.28
C PHE A 98 7.90 -15.37 -6.50
N ASP A 99 7.00 -16.13 -7.10
CA ASP A 99 7.11 -17.58 -7.21
C ASP A 99 8.05 -17.99 -8.36
N VAL A 100 9.27 -18.37 -7.99
CA VAL A 100 10.28 -18.89 -8.91
C VAL A 100 10.02 -20.34 -9.29
N GLU A 101 9.52 -21.16 -8.36
CA GLU A 101 9.39 -22.61 -8.53
C GLU A 101 8.34 -22.93 -9.61
N ASN A 102 7.24 -22.18 -9.63
CA ASN A 102 6.21 -22.30 -10.66
C ASN A 102 6.50 -21.44 -11.91
N GLY A 103 7.70 -20.84 -12.01
CA GLY A 103 8.11 -20.07 -13.17
C GLY A 103 7.37 -18.74 -13.36
N ILE A 104 6.74 -18.21 -12.30
CA ILE A 104 6.07 -16.91 -12.36
C ILE A 104 7.09 -15.79 -12.29
N LEU A 105 8.16 -15.91 -11.50
CA LEU A 105 9.25 -14.95 -11.46
C LEU A 105 10.41 -15.38 -12.37
N VAL A 106 10.77 -14.55 -13.34
CA VAL A 106 12.05 -14.70 -14.05
C VAL A 106 13.19 -14.22 -13.14
N GLN A 107 14.09 -15.13 -12.76
CA GLN A 107 15.19 -14.80 -11.86
C GLN A 107 16.33 -14.08 -12.58
N ASN A 108 16.74 -12.95 -12.01
CA ASN A 108 17.91 -12.17 -12.41
C ASN A 108 18.60 -11.59 -11.16
N GLN A 109 19.29 -10.45 -11.25
CA GLN A 109 19.96 -9.83 -10.09
C GLN A 109 19.02 -9.04 -9.15
N VAL A 110 17.72 -8.97 -9.47
CA VAL A 110 16.71 -8.28 -8.68
C VAL A 110 16.16 -9.19 -7.59
N GLN A 111 16.14 -8.69 -6.35
CA GLN A 111 15.53 -9.40 -5.23
C GLN A 111 14.06 -8.99 -5.08
N VAL A 112 13.14 -9.95 -5.16
CA VAL A 112 11.70 -9.69 -4.97
C VAL A 112 11.28 -10.01 -3.55
N ILE A 113 10.56 -9.09 -2.92
CA ILE A 113 10.09 -9.17 -1.53
C ILE A 113 8.56 -9.06 -1.54
N ALA A 114 7.88 -10.17 -1.30
CA ALA A 114 6.43 -10.20 -1.20
C ALA A 114 5.95 -9.73 0.19
N GLN A 115 4.84 -8.99 0.23
CA GLN A 115 4.17 -8.59 1.46
C GLN A 115 2.85 -9.35 1.70
N ASN A 116 2.80 -10.61 1.27
CA ASN A 116 1.61 -11.43 1.46
C ASN A 116 1.31 -11.65 2.95
N SER A 117 0.04 -11.49 3.33
CA SER A 117 -0.44 -11.79 4.68
C SER A 117 -1.91 -12.18 4.69
N ALA A 118 -2.27 -13.15 5.53
CA ALA A 118 -3.65 -13.56 5.78
C ALA A 118 -4.50 -12.45 6.44
N GLY A 119 -3.85 -11.45 7.04
CA GLY A 119 -4.49 -10.30 7.68
C GLY A 119 -4.06 -8.97 7.07
N LEU A 120 -3.67 -8.93 5.79
CA LEU A 120 -3.33 -7.67 5.13
C LEU A 120 -4.60 -6.81 5.04
N VAL A 121 -4.62 -5.71 5.80
CA VAL A 121 -5.72 -4.74 5.79
C VAL A 121 -5.32 -3.54 4.95
N VAL A 122 -6.22 -3.12 4.08
CA VAL A 122 -6.07 -1.90 3.29
C VAL A 122 -6.20 -0.71 4.22
N THR A 123 -5.07 -0.08 4.52
CA THR A 123 -5.07 1.13 5.35
C THR A 123 -5.49 2.30 4.48
N ALA A 124 -6.74 2.73 4.61
CA ALA A 124 -7.12 4.03 4.08
C ALA A 124 -6.27 5.08 4.78
N THR A 125 -5.41 5.80 4.04
CA THR A 125 -4.86 7.06 4.53
C THR A 125 -6.03 8.02 4.61
N LEU A 126 -6.69 8.06 5.77
CA LEU A 126 -7.71 9.05 6.03
C LEU A 126 -7.00 10.40 5.98
N THR A 127 -7.13 11.12 4.87
CA THR A 127 -6.82 12.55 4.85
C THR A 127 -7.82 13.16 5.82
N PRO A 128 -7.42 13.63 7.02
CA PRO A 128 -8.39 14.13 7.97
C PRO A 128 -9.09 15.32 7.32
N THR A 129 -10.41 15.26 7.27
CA THR A 129 -11.21 16.38 6.77
C THR A 129 -10.92 17.61 7.64
N GLN A 130 -11.03 18.82 7.07
CA GLN A 130 -10.83 20.07 7.82
C GLN A 130 -11.74 20.20 9.05
N GLN A 131 -12.82 19.41 9.10
CA GLN A 131 -13.70 19.31 10.26
C GLN A 131 -13.10 18.45 11.38
N GLN A 132 -12.49 17.30 11.05
CA GLN A 132 -11.77 16.46 12.00
C GLN A 132 -10.51 17.13 12.59
N ILE A 133 -9.84 17.99 11.81
CA ILE A 133 -8.75 18.85 12.31
C ILE A 133 -9.29 19.90 13.29
N ARG A 134 -10.44 20.53 12.99
CA ARG A 134 -11.04 21.53 13.89
C ARG A 134 -11.53 20.92 15.20
N ASP A 135 -12.19 19.77 15.15
CA ASP A 135 -12.72 19.12 16.35
C ASP A 135 -11.59 18.66 17.30
N SER A 136 -10.44 18.24 16.77
CA SER A 136 -9.27 17.88 17.57
C SER A 136 -8.54 19.09 18.18
N MET A 137 -8.51 20.23 17.48
CA MET A 137 -8.01 21.49 18.05
C MET A 137 -8.95 22.06 19.13
N GLU A 138 -10.26 21.94 18.96
CA GLU A 138 -11.25 22.44 19.92
C GLU A 138 -11.20 21.66 21.25
N LEU A 139 -11.02 20.33 21.18
CA LEU A 139 -10.81 19.47 22.35
C LEU A 139 -9.51 19.84 23.12
N THR A 140 -8.46 20.22 22.39
CA THR A 140 -7.18 20.67 22.99
C THR A 140 -7.32 22.04 23.65
N SER A 141 -8.14 22.96 23.08
CA SER A 141 -8.36 24.30 23.64
C SER A 141 -9.26 24.33 24.88
N THR A 142 -10.13 23.34 25.03
CA THR A 142 -11.09 23.26 26.15
C THR A 142 -10.46 22.63 27.40
N SER A 143 -9.56 21.65 27.24
CA SER A 143 -8.81 21.05 28.35
C SER A 143 -7.78 22.00 28.99
N GLY A 144 -7.23 22.95 28.22
CA GLY A 144 -6.29 23.96 28.72
C GLY A 144 -6.92 25.06 29.59
N LYS A 145 -8.19 25.41 29.36
CA LYS A 145 -8.90 26.44 30.15
C LYS A 145 -9.47 25.89 31.46
N ALA A 146 -9.85 24.63 31.50
CA ALA A 146 -10.39 24.00 32.71
C ALA A 146 -9.36 23.82 33.85
N SER A 147 -8.06 23.79 33.55
CA SER A 147 -7.00 23.64 34.57
C SER A 147 -6.53 24.95 35.21
N VAL A 148 -6.77 26.11 34.59
CA VAL A 148 -6.25 27.40 35.12
C VAL A 148 -7.23 28.03 36.12
N ASP A 149 -8.53 27.77 35.99
CA ASP A 149 -9.56 28.44 36.80
C ASP A 149 -9.84 27.80 38.17
N GLN A 150 -9.39 26.56 38.42
CA GLN A 150 -9.64 25.89 39.71
C GLN A 150 -8.58 26.16 40.80
N LYS A 151 -7.58 27.02 40.56
CA LYS A 151 -6.46 27.24 41.50
C LYS A 151 -6.51 28.53 42.32
N LEU A 152 -7.57 29.34 42.23
CA LEU A 152 -7.60 30.65 42.92
C LEU A 152 -8.45 30.73 44.20
N ASP A 153 -9.19 29.69 44.59
CA ASP A 153 -10.09 29.76 45.75
C ASP A 153 -9.56 29.06 47.02
N ASN A 154 -8.24 29.02 47.22
CA ASN A 154 -7.68 28.48 48.48
C ASN A 154 -6.62 29.36 49.12
N THR A 155 -6.87 30.68 49.17
CA THR A 155 -6.09 31.57 50.05
C THR A 155 -6.65 31.49 51.47
N PHE A 156 -5.99 30.65 52.27
CA PHE A 156 -6.04 30.62 53.72
C PHE A 156 -5.98 32.03 54.32
N ALA A 157 -7.05 32.46 55.01
CA ALA A 157 -6.95 33.56 55.97
C ALA A 157 -6.31 33.04 57.26
N ILE A 158 -4.98 33.09 57.30
CA ILE A 158 -4.15 32.91 58.50
C ILE A 158 -4.25 34.18 59.35
N GLY A 159 -4.43 33.99 60.66
CA GLY A 159 -4.90 34.99 61.60
C GLY A 159 -4.00 36.19 61.86
N ALA A 160 -4.63 37.25 62.40
CA ALA A 160 -3.97 38.33 63.10
C ALA A 160 -4.22 38.17 64.61
N ALA A 161 -3.17 37.86 65.34
CA ALA A 161 -3.09 37.96 66.79
C ALA A 161 -2.56 39.35 67.18
N GLY A 162 -3.20 39.98 68.17
CA GLY A 162 -2.60 40.87 69.17
C GLY A 162 -2.14 42.27 68.77
N LEU A 163 -2.85 43.30 69.26
CA LEU A 163 -2.45 44.18 70.37
C LEU A 163 -3.59 45.13 70.75
#